data_AF-A0A7Y2KIN4-F1
#
_entry.id   AF-A0A7Y2KIN4-F1
#
_cell.length_a   1.000
_cell.length_b   1.000
_cell.length_c   1.000
_cell.angle_alpha   90.00
_cell.angle_beta   90.00
_cell.angle_gamma   90.00
#
_symmetry.space_group_name_H-M   'P 1'
#
loop_
_entity.id
_entity.type
_entity.pdbx_description
1 polymer ?
#
loop_
_entity_poly.entity_id
_entity_poly.type
_entity_poly.pdbx_seq_one_letter_code
_entity_poly.pdbx_strand_id
1 'polypeptide(L)'
;HHKTLLEFYRELLLLRKDHPVLSRLNKDDMEVMVYEGERVLFVRRWRGSGQTAAVFHFGDSPASLPLPLPPGRWDRLLDSSERRWGGAGGSPALKTLYSHGSVAISLAPKSFVLFSRA
;
A
#
# COMPACT_ATOMS: atom_id res chain seq x y z
N HIS A 1 18.83 -1.88 -14.41
CA HIS A 1 17.68 -2.30 -13.57
C HIS A 1 18.05 -2.74 -12.15
N HIS A 2 19.19 -3.42 -11.91
CA HIS A 2 19.56 -3.87 -10.55
C HIS A 2 19.69 -2.76 -9.49
N LYS A 3 20.22 -1.58 -9.85
CA LYS A 3 20.31 -0.43 -8.94
C LYS A 3 18.93 0.00 -8.44
N THR A 4 17.95 0.16 -9.33
CA THR A 4 16.58 0.56 -8.98
C THR A 4 15.92 -0.43 -8.03
N LEU A 5 16.10 -1.73 -8.28
CA LEU A 5 15.57 -2.78 -7.41
C LEU A 5 16.23 -2.73 -6.02
N LEU A 6 17.55 -2.55 -5.95
CA LEU A 6 18.27 -2.40 -4.69
C LEU A 6 17.77 -1.20 -3.88
N GLU A 7 17.58 -0.03 -4.50
CA GLU A 7 17.04 1.15 -3.82
C GLU A 7 15.58 0.93 -3.37
N PHE A 8 14.78 0.21 -4.15
CA PHE A 8 13.41 -0.16 -3.75
C PHE A 8 13.41 -1.05 -2.50
N TYR A 9 14.26 -2.07 -2.46
CA TYR A 9 14.41 -2.92 -1.27
C TYR A 9 14.93 -2.15 -0.06
N ARG A 10 15.86 -1.21 -0.25
CA ARG A 10 16.34 -0.35 0.83
C ARG A 10 15.19 0.46 1.44
N GLU A 11 14.34 1.07 0.62
CA GLU A 11 13.16 1.80 1.09
C GLU A 11 12.21 0.91 1.90
N LEU A 12 11.92 -0.31 1.40
CA LEU A 12 11.07 -1.26 2.12
C LEU A 12 11.65 -1.70 3.46
N LEU A 13 12.97 -1.92 3.52
CA LEU A 13 13.66 -2.30 4.75
C LEU A 13 13.66 -1.16 5.77
N LEU A 14 13.88 0.08 5.33
CA LEU A 14 13.79 1.28 6.17
C LEU A 14 12.37 1.45 6.72
N LEU A 15 11.34 1.38 5.87
CA LEU A 15 9.94 1.46 6.29
C LEU A 15 9.59 0.36 7.30
N ARG A 16 10.03 -0.88 7.04
CA ARG A 16 9.81 -2.01 7.96
C ARG A 16 10.47 -1.78 9.32
N LYS A 17 11.68 -1.22 9.34
CA LYS A 17 12.46 -1.00 10.56
C LYS A 17 11.91 0.16 11.39
N ASP A 18 11.61 1.28 10.74
CA ASP A 18 11.40 2.55 11.42
C ASP A 18 9.92 2.88 11.64
N HIS A 19 9.00 2.28 10.87
CA HIS A 19 7.57 2.55 11.03
C HIS A 19 6.97 1.79 12.24
N PRO A 20 6.35 2.46 13.23
CA PRO A 20 5.91 1.84 14.49
C PRO A 20 4.91 0.68 14.35
N VAL A 21 4.12 0.68 13.27
CA VAL A 21 3.14 -0.39 12.94
C VAL A 21 3.81 -1.55 12.17
N LEU A 22 4.85 -1.29 11.37
CA LEU A 22 5.47 -2.32 10.52
C LEU A 22 6.62 -3.06 11.21
N SER A 23 7.24 -2.43 12.21
CA SER A 23 8.39 -3.00 12.93
C SER A 23 8.02 -4.15 13.87
N ARG A 24 6.74 -4.27 14.25
CA ARG A 24 6.23 -5.40 15.04
C ARG A 24 5.45 -6.36 14.15
N LEU A 25 5.88 -7.62 14.10
CA LEU A 25 5.27 -8.66 13.26
C LEU A 25 4.19 -9.44 14.01
N ASN A 26 3.27 -8.75 14.66
CA ASN A 26 2.14 -9.41 15.32
C ASN A 26 1.05 -9.74 14.29
N LYS A 27 0.63 -11.01 14.23
CA LYS A 27 -0.46 -11.46 13.35
C LYS A 27 -1.85 -11.21 13.95
N ASP A 28 -1.94 -10.91 15.23
CA ASP A 28 -3.21 -10.58 15.89
C ASP A 28 -3.66 -9.14 15.56
N ASP A 29 -2.70 -8.28 15.21
CA ASP A 29 -2.93 -6.86 14.89
C ASP A 29 -3.01 -6.61 13.38
N MET A 30 -3.66 -7.52 12.64
CA MET A 30 -3.85 -7.38 11.20
C MET A 30 -5.11 -8.06 10.67
N GLU A 31 -5.59 -7.56 9.53
CA GLU A 31 -6.62 -8.20 8.71
C GLU A 31 -6.15 -8.30 7.27
N VAL A 32 -6.69 -9.28 6.55
CA VAL A 32 -6.38 -9.54 5.14
C VAL A 32 -7.68 -9.75 4.38
N MET A 33 -7.82 -9.09 3.24
CA MET A 33 -8.94 -9.27 2.32
C MET A 33 -8.42 -9.56 0.92
N VAL A 34 -9.10 -10.47 0.23
CA VAL A 34 -8.77 -10.87 -1.13
C VAL A 34 -9.91 -10.47 -2.05
N TYR A 35 -9.58 -9.76 -3.12
CA TYR A 35 -10.48 -9.40 -4.19
C TYR A 35 -10.04 -10.18 -5.43
N GLU A 36 -10.56 -11.40 -5.57
CA GLU A 36 -10.09 -12.36 -6.59
C GLU A 36 -10.36 -11.87 -8.02
N GLY A 37 -11.50 -11.21 -8.25
CA GLY A 37 -11.88 -10.67 -9.56
C GLY A 37 -10.87 -9.63 -10.07
N GLU A 38 -10.45 -8.73 -9.19
CA GLU A 38 -9.48 -7.67 -9.44
C GLU A 38 -8.03 -8.15 -9.25
N ARG A 39 -7.82 -9.37 -8.74
CA ARG A 39 -6.52 -9.92 -8.34
C ARG A 39 -5.79 -8.99 -7.36
N VAL A 40 -6.51 -8.47 -6.38
CA VAL A 40 -5.98 -7.58 -5.34
C VAL A 40 -5.93 -8.27 -3.99
N LEU A 41 -4.80 -8.18 -3.31
CA LEU A 41 -4.63 -8.53 -1.90
C LEU A 41 -4.52 -7.25 -1.08
N PHE A 42 -5.43 -7.09 -0.13
CA PHE A 42 -5.41 -5.99 0.83
C PHE A 42 -4.96 -6.51 2.20
N VAL A 43 -4.02 -5.82 2.81
CA VAL A 43 -3.51 -6.14 4.15
C VAL A 43 -3.52 -4.87 4.99
N ARG A 44 -4.30 -4.84 6.07
CA ARG A 44 -4.28 -3.74 7.03
C ARG A 44 -3.68 -4.22 8.34
N ARG A 45 -2.77 -3.42 8.90
CA ARG A 45 -2.14 -3.65 10.22
C ARG A 45 -2.33 -2.45 11.11
N TRP A 46 -2.39 -2.65 12.41
CA TRP A 46 -2.56 -1.56 13.38
C TRP A 46 -1.68 -1.73 14.61
N ARG A 47 -1.47 -0.62 15.33
CA ARG A 47 -0.86 -0.60 16.66
C ARG A 47 -1.27 0.67 17.39
N GLY A 48 -1.98 0.54 18.50
CA GLY A 48 -2.55 1.71 19.17
C GLY A 48 -3.49 2.45 18.21
N SER A 49 -3.31 3.76 18.04
CA SER A 49 -4.06 4.55 17.05
C SER A 49 -3.55 4.39 15.61
N GLY A 50 -2.26 4.02 15.44
CA GLY A 50 -1.59 4.00 14.16
C GLY A 50 -1.99 2.80 13.31
N GLN A 51 -2.07 2.99 12.00
CA GLN A 51 -2.43 1.95 11.04
C GLN A 51 -1.62 2.03 9.76
N THR A 52 -1.50 0.89 9.08
CA THR A 52 -0.96 0.80 7.72
C THR A 52 -1.87 -0.04 6.85
N ALA A 53 -1.97 0.31 5.57
CA ALA A 53 -2.73 -0.42 4.58
C ALA A 53 -1.84 -0.70 3.36
N ALA A 54 -1.57 -1.97 3.14
CA ALA A 54 -0.79 -2.49 2.02
C ALA A 54 -1.74 -3.08 0.98
N VAL A 55 -1.61 -2.65 -0.27
CA VAL A 55 -2.43 -3.07 -1.39
C VAL A 55 -1.53 -3.64 -2.46
N PHE A 56 -1.69 -4.93 -2.75
CA PHE A 56 -0.93 -5.64 -3.79
C PHE A 56 -1.87 -5.95 -4.94
N HIS A 57 -1.55 -5.46 -6.12
CA HIS A 57 -2.32 -5.72 -7.32
C HIS A 57 -1.55 -6.65 -8.24
N PHE A 58 -2.05 -7.87 -8.39
CA PHE A 58 -1.46 -8.91 -9.21
C PHE A 58 -2.12 -9.02 -10.60
N GLY A 59 -3.04 -8.12 -10.93
CA GLY A 59 -3.67 -8.02 -12.24
C GLY A 59 -2.74 -7.51 -13.33
N ASP A 60 -3.09 -7.83 -14.58
CA ASP A 60 -2.38 -7.44 -15.80
C ASP A 60 -2.98 -6.16 -16.43
N SER A 61 -4.09 -5.65 -15.88
CA SER A 61 -4.78 -4.43 -16.31
C SER A 61 -5.10 -3.57 -15.10
N PRO A 62 -5.15 -2.22 -15.22
CA PRO A 62 -5.44 -1.34 -14.09
C PRO A 62 -6.74 -1.71 -13.39
N ALA A 63 -6.77 -1.55 -12.06
CA ALA A 63 -7.95 -1.81 -11.25
C ALA A 63 -8.31 -0.58 -10.41
N SER A 64 -9.60 -0.38 -10.15
CA SER A 64 -10.09 0.60 -9.19
C SER A 64 -11.19 -0.04 -8.37
N LEU A 65 -11.00 -0.11 -7.05
CA LEU A 65 -11.91 -0.81 -6.15
C LEU A 65 -12.00 -0.09 -4.80
N PRO A 66 -13.17 -0.14 -4.15
CA PRO A 66 -13.34 0.39 -2.80
C PRO A 66 -12.62 -0.51 -1.79
N LEU A 67 -11.74 0.09 -0.99
CA LEU A 67 -11.03 -0.59 0.10
C LEU A 67 -11.50 -0.04 1.45
N PRO A 68 -11.72 -0.90 2.46
CA PRO A 68 -12.23 -0.52 3.76
C PRO A 68 -11.11 0.10 4.62
N LEU A 69 -10.77 1.35 4.31
CA LEU A 69 -9.89 2.15 5.16
C LEU A 69 -10.72 2.81 6.26
N PRO A 70 -10.41 2.61 7.55
CA PRO A 70 -11.06 3.34 8.62
C PRO A 70 -11.03 4.86 8.44
N PRO A 71 -12.01 5.59 8.98
CA PRO A 71 -12.09 7.04 8.82
C PRO A 71 -10.81 7.76 9.24
N GLY A 72 -10.41 8.77 8.47
CA GLY A 72 -9.23 9.60 8.75
C GLY A 72 -8.37 9.89 7.52
N ARG A 73 -7.27 10.60 7.77
CA ARG A 73 -6.26 10.94 6.76
C ARG A 73 -5.24 9.81 6.65
N TRP A 74 -5.05 9.33 5.43
CA TRP A 74 -4.08 8.30 5.08
C TRP A 74 -3.04 8.89 4.12
N ASP A 75 -1.77 8.75 4.46
CA ASP A 75 -0.67 9.20 3.62
C ASP A 75 0.03 8.02 2.97
N ARG A 76 0.31 8.14 1.68
CA ARG A 76 1.02 7.14 0.91
C ARG A 76 2.50 7.19 1.27
N LEU A 77 3.00 6.09 1.83
CA LEU A 77 4.41 5.91 2.14
C LEU A 77 5.20 5.46 0.92
N LEU A 78 4.62 4.59 0.09
CA LEU A 78 5.29 4.02 -1.06
C LEU A 78 4.30 3.60 -2.14
N ASP A 79 4.72 3.73 -3.40
CA ASP A 79 4.01 3.23 -4.56
C ASP A 79 5.00 2.68 -5.59
N SER A 80 4.97 1.37 -5.85
CA SER A 80 5.92 0.71 -6.74
C SER A 80 5.73 1.07 -8.21
N SER A 81 4.62 1.73 -8.58
CA SER A 81 4.33 2.17 -9.95
C SER A 81 4.99 3.52 -10.30
N GLU A 82 5.61 4.18 -9.31
CA GLU A 82 6.31 5.45 -9.53
C GLU A 82 7.50 5.27 -10.49
N ARG A 83 7.74 6.29 -11.34
CA ARG A 83 8.85 6.29 -12.32
C ARG A 83 10.22 6.04 -11.69
N ARG A 84 10.42 6.49 -10.44
CA ARG A 84 11.68 6.29 -9.69
C ARG A 84 12.01 4.81 -9.49
N TRP A 85 10.99 3.95 -9.53
CA TRP A 85 11.10 2.49 -9.41
C TRP A 85 11.04 1.76 -10.76
N GLY A 86 11.01 2.49 -11.87
CA GLY A 86 10.85 1.92 -13.21
C GLY A 86 9.40 1.62 -13.59
N GLY A 87 8.42 2.10 -12.83
CA GLY A 87 7.02 2.01 -13.21
C GLY A 87 6.66 2.99 -14.34
N ALA A 88 5.56 2.72 -15.06
CA ALA A 88 5.14 3.50 -16.22
C ALA A 88 4.74 4.95 -15.89
N GLY A 89 4.58 5.30 -14.61
CA GLY A 89 4.33 6.68 -14.17
C GLY A 89 2.98 7.26 -14.54
N GLY A 90 2.03 6.45 -15.03
CA GLY A 90 0.72 6.87 -15.52
C GLY A 90 -0.44 6.70 -14.54
N SER A 91 -0.25 6.00 -13.41
CA SER A 91 -1.31 5.82 -12.40
C SER A 91 -0.76 5.63 -10.98
N PRO A 92 0.07 6.55 -10.45
CA PRO A 92 0.41 6.51 -9.03
C PRO A 92 -0.86 6.73 -8.20
N ALA A 93 -1.02 5.99 -7.11
CA ALA A 93 -2.07 6.23 -6.15
C ALA A 93 -1.96 7.65 -5.55
N LEU A 94 -3.03 8.18 -4.97
CA LEU A 94 -2.99 9.52 -4.39
C LEU A 94 -1.99 9.59 -3.22
N LYS A 95 -1.27 10.71 -3.10
CA LYS A 95 -0.33 10.93 -2.00
C LYS A 95 -1.02 10.97 -0.64
N THR A 96 -2.25 11.49 -0.61
CA THR A 96 -3.09 11.56 0.59
C THR A 96 -4.52 11.17 0.22
N LEU A 97 -5.14 10.36 1.06
CA LEU A 97 -6.53 9.95 0.98
C LEU A 97 -7.26 10.37 2.25
N TYR A 98 -8.52 10.77 2.13
CA TYR A 98 -9.41 10.98 3.26
C TYR A 98 -10.51 9.93 3.19
N SER A 99 -10.48 8.99 4.14
CA SER A 99 -11.49 7.94 4.20
C SER A 99 -12.62 8.33 5.16
N HIS A 100 -13.83 7.93 4.80
CA HIS A 100 -15.01 7.94 5.68
C HIS A 100 -15.46 6.51 6.05
N GLY A 101 -14.54 5.54 5.94
CA GLY A 101 -14.79 4.10 6.18
C GLY A 101 -14.55 3.23 4.93
N SER A 102 -14.54 3.84 3.76
CA SER A 102 -14.17 3.22 2.49
C SER A 102 -13.65 4.28 1.51
N VAL A 103 -12.68 3.92 0.68
CA VAL A 103 -12.16 4.79 -0.39
C VAL A 103 -11.80 3.97 -1.62
N ALA A 104 -12.17 4.45 -2.80
CA ALA A 104 -11.75 3.84 -4.05
C ALA A 104 -10.26 4.13 -4.30
N ILE A 105 -9.46 3.09 -4.52
CA ILE A 105 -8.04 3.22 -4.83
C ILE A 105 -7.79 2.69 -6.24
N SER A 106 -7.21 3.54 -7.09
CA SER A 106 -6.71 3.16 -8.41
C SER A 106 -5.33 2.53 -8.30
N LEU A 107 -5.14 1.38 -8.94
CA LEU A 107 -3.93 0.56 -8.87
C LEU A 107 -3.42 0.27 -10.28
N ALA A 108 -2.13 0.54 -10.52
CA ALA A 108 -1.45 0.11 -11.74
C ALA A 108 -1.31 -1.43 -11.78
N PRO A 109 -1.23 -2.09 -12.95
CA PRO A 109 -0.94 -3.52 -13.03
C PRO A 109 0.35 -3.90 -12.29
N LYS A 110 0.40 -5.10 -11.71
CA LYS A 110 1.59 -5.65 -11.02
C LYS A 110 2.27 -4.66 -10.08
N SER A 111 1.47 -3.96 -9.27
CA SER A 111 1.95 -2.89 -8.39
C SER A 111 1.64 -3.14 -6.92
N PHE A 112 2.32 -2.36 -6.09
CA PHE A 112 2.18 -2.35 -4.65
C PHE A 112 2.08 -0.91 -4.15
N VAL A 113 1.13 -0.64 -3.28
CA VAL A 113 0.97 0.65 -2.62
C VAL A 113 0.85 0.47 -1.12
N LEU A 114 1.51 1.34 -0.35
CA LEU A 114 1.48 1.36 1.10
C LEU A 114 1.02 2.72 1.60
N PHE A 115 0.00 2.72 2.46
CA PHE A 115 -0.49 3.89 3.17
C PHE A 115 -0.27 3.74 4.68
N SER A 116 -0.22 4.88 5.36
CA SER A 116 -0.17 4.99 6.81
C SER A 116 -1.14 6.04 7.34
N ARG A 117 -1.61 5.81 8.56
CA ARG A 117 -2.44 6.70 9.35
C ARG A 117 -1.90 6.73 10.78
N ALA A 118 -1.86 7.93 11.38
CA ALA A 118 -1.51 8.14 12.78
C ALA A 118 -2.71 7.93 13.74
#